data_AF-A0A2Z4LAX8-F1
#
_entry.id   AF-A0A2Z4LAX8-F1
#
_cell.length_a   1.000
_cell.length_b   1.000
_cell.length_c   1.000
_cell.angle_alpha   90.00
_cell.angle_beta   90.00
_cell.angle_gamma   90.00
#
_symmetry.space_group_name_H-M   'P 1'
#
loop_
_entity.id
_entity.type
_entity.pdbx_description
1 polymer ?
#
loop_
_entity_poly.entity_id
_entity_poly.type
_entity_poly.pdbx_seq_one_letter_code
_entity_poly.pdbx_strand_id
1 'polypeptide(L)'
;MQSGYNEQITVDNKNGLIIAVDVTQDANDQKQLIPMIEKTQETLQNALNISQEESEQIIQNTDILADNGYSTNQTIHNIYDEGKYSILIPNKQQATQQKDCLKRKSQKQNNNKDGFSKHNMIKDEENYCYICPENKVLPVQQVYPGKYNDRIIYYTHECSKCPSKNICLTNKMTGKVLTDYTSQAKELLAYKFETPHGQKQYKKRMPMVEPRFAYNKYALKYRQYHILGLENAKMQQTLMATAQNIVKIHNLELKEQSKNKILIDLT
;
A
#
# COMPACT_ATOMS: atom_id res chain seq x y z
N MET A 1 -2.10 -17.71 1.72
CA MET A 1 -1.42 -18.98 2.00
C MET A 1 -1.22 -19.02 3.49
N GLN A 2 -1.51 -20.13 4.18
CA GLN A 2 -1.34 -20.17 5.63
C GLN A 2 -0.60 -21.42 6.04
N SER A 3 0.72 -21.21 6.20
CA SER A 3 1.68 -21.91 7.05
C SER A 3 2.86 -20.97 7.17
N GLY A 4 2.82 -19.99 8.10
CA GLY A 4 3.96 -19.13 8.46
C GLY A 4 4.70 -18.35 7.36
N TYR A 5 4.30 -18.45 6.08
CA TYR A 5 4.99 -17.88 4.93
C TYR A 5 4.12 -16.82 4.25
N ASN A 6 4.76 -15.69 3.95
CA ASN A 6 4.19 -14.55 3.27
C ASN A 6 4.88 -14.37 1.91
N GLU A 7 4.09 -14.38 0.84
CA GLU A 7 4.56 -14.32 -0.55
C GLU A 7 4.61 -12.86 -1.02
N GLN A 8 5.75 -12.46 -1.57
CA GLN A 8 6.00 -11.14 -2.10
C GLN A 8 6.25 -11.25 -3.61
N ILE A 9 5.62 -10.38 -4.41
CA ILE A 9 5.74 -10.40 -5.87
C ILE A 9 5.85 -8.97 -6.40
N THR A 10 6.82 -8.74 -7.27
CA THR A 10 6.91 -7.55 -8.13
C THR A 10 6.51 -7.93 -9.55
N VAL A 11 5.61 -7.16 -10.17
CA VAL A 11 5.18 -7.38 -11.55
C VAL A 11 5.35 -6.13 -12.40
N ASP A 12 5.58 -6.30 -13.69
CA ASP A 12 5.57 -5.19 -14.64
C ASP A 12 4.14 -4.71 -14.92
N ASN A 13 3.99 -3.41 -15.20
CA ASN A 13 2.68 -2.79 -15.39
C ASN A 13 2.16 -2.82 -16.84
N LYS A 14 2.92 -3.37 -17.79
CA LYS A 14 2.56 -3.47 -19.20
C LYS A 14 1.92 -4.81 -19.52
N ASN A 15 2.58 -5.89 -19.10
CA ASN A 15 2.22 -7.26 -19.41
C ASN A 15 1.88 -8.07 -18.14
N GLY A 16 2.24 -7.60 -16.96
CA GLY A 16 2.04 -8.32 -15.70
C GLY A 16 2.97 -9.52 -15.53
N LEU A 17 4.11 -9.57 -16.24
CA LEU A 17 5.20 -10.50 -16.00
C LEU A 17 5.74 -10.28 -14.60
N ILE A 18 6.06 -11.38 -13.93
CA ILE A 18 6.66 -11.37 -12.62
C ILE A 18 8.15 -11.07 -12.79
N ILE A 19 8.61 -9.97 -12.20
CA ILE A 19 10.03 -9.57 -12.25
C ILE A 19 10.79 -10.18 -11.08
N ALA A 20 10.24 -10.07 -9.87
CA ALA A 20 10.87 -10.62 -8.67
C ALA A 20 9.82 -11.30 -7.77
N VAL A 21 10.24 -12.34 -7.06
CA VAL A 21 9.44 -12.99 -6.02
C VAL A 21 10.27 -13.25 -4.79
N ASP A 22 9.64 -13.20 -3.63
CA ASP A 22 10.26 -13.67 -2.39
C ASP A 22 9.23 -14.29 -1.44
N VAL A 23 9.74 -15.03 -0.46
CA VAL A 23 8.93 -15.61 0.61
C VAL A 23 9.58 -15.24 1.95
N THR A 24 8.78 -14.74 2.88
CA THR A 24 9.23 -14.37 4.24
C THR A 24 8.39 -15.04 5.30
N GLN A 25 8.89 -15.09 6.54
CA GLN A 25 8.12 -15.58 7.70
C GLN A 25 7.51 -14.45 8.54
N ASP A 26 7.62 -13.21 8.05
CA ASP A 26 7.05 -12.06 8.72
C ASP A 26 5.53 -12.10 8.67
N ALA A 27 4.90 -11.77 9.79
CA ALA A 27 3.44 -11.74 9.91
C ALA A 27 2.77 -10.64 9.07
N ASN A 28 3.52 -9.65 8.60
CA ASN A 28 3.00 -8.53 7.82
C ASN A 28 4.02 -7.99 6.80
N ASP A 29 3.55 -7.20 5.85
CA ASP A 29 4.34 -6.67 4.72
C ASP A 29 5.13 -5.40 5.06
N GLN A 30 5.12 -4.94 6.32
CA GLN A 30 5.62 -3.63 6.70
C GLN A 30 7.10 -3.40 6.41
N LYS A 31 7.89 -4.48 6.34
CA LYS A 31 9.33 -4.44 6.11
C LYS A 31 9.74 -4.90 4.71
N GLN A 32 8.77 -5.18 3.84
CA GLN A 32 9.02 -5.92 2.60
C GLN A 32 9.18 -5.03 1.37
N LEU A 33 8.93 -3.72 1.46
CA LEU A 33 9.00 -2.84 0.30
C LEU A 33 10.44 -2.70 -0.23
N ILE A 34 11.38 -2.30 0.64
CA ILE A 34 12.78 -2.06 0.25
C ILE A 34 13.46 -3.35 -0.23
N PRO A 35 13.36 -4.49 0.49
CA PRO A 35 13.93 -5.76 0.00
C PRO A 35 13.40 -6.18 -1.37
N MET A 36 12.11 -5.96 -1.63
CA MET A 36 11.54 -6.29 -2.94
C MET A 36 12.00 -5.35 -4.05
N ILE A 37 12.28 -4.08 -3.75
CA ILE A 37 12.88 -3.14 -4.71
C ILE A 37 14.30 -3.59 -5.07
N GLU A 38 15.13 -3.87 -4.06
CA GLU A 38 16.51 -4.35 -4.24
C GLU A 38 16.54 -5.66 -5.06
N LYS A 39 15.68 -6.61 -4.73
CA LYS A 39 15.56 -7.87 -5.48
C LYS A 39 15.11 -7.65 -6.93
N THR A 40 14.28 -6.64 -7.17
CA THR A 40 13.86 -6.26 -8.53
C THR A 40 15.04 -5.66 -9.31
N GLN A 41 15.86 -4.81 -8.67
CA GLN A 41 17.08 -4.25 -9.27
C GLN A 41 18.06 -5.35 -9.65
N GLU A 42 18.34 -6.28 -8.73
CA GLU A 42 19.22 -7.43 -8.97
C GLU A 42 18.71 -8.28 -10.15
N THR A 43 17.40 -8.55 -10.18
CA THR A 43 16.82 -9.36 -11.25
C THR A 43 16.91 -8.66 -12.62
N LEU A 44 16.66 -7.34 -12.67
CA LEU A 44 16.81 -6.55 -13.90
C LEU A 44 18.27 -6.47 -14.36
N GLN A 45 19.19 -6.30 -13.41
CA GLN A 45 20.63 -6.29 -13.68
C GLN A 45 21.07 -7.59 -14.36
N ASN A 46 20.70 -8.73 -13.78
CA ASN A 46 21.05 -10.05 -14.29
C ASN A 46 20.35 -10.38 -15.62
N ALA A 47 19.07 -10.02 -15.76
CA ALA A 47 18.28 -10.37 -16.95
C ALA A 47 18.66 -9.52 -18.17
N LEU A 48 19.02 -8.24 -17.97
CA LEU A 48 19.38 -7.32 -19.05
C LEU A 48 20.89 -7.18 -19.25
N ASN A 49 21.71 -7.78 -18.38
CA ASN A 49 23.16 -7.65 -18.36
C ASN A 49 23.62 -6.18 -18.36
N ILE A 50 22.98 -5.39 -17.50
CA ILE A 50 23.26 -3.95 -17.30
C ILE A 50 24.06 -3.72 -16.03
N SER A 51 24.63 -2.52 -15.88
CA SER A 51 25.31 -2.12 -14.65
C SER A 51 24.31 -1.87 -13.50
N GLN A 52 24.82 -1.85 -12.26
CA GLN A 52 24.01 -1.52 -11.08
C GLN A 52 23.43 -0.10 -11.17
N GLU A 53 24.19 0.87 -11.69
CA GLU A 53 23.72 2.25 -11.84
C GLU A 53 22.54 2.34 -12.83
N GLU A 54 22.59 1.58 -13.92
CA GLU A 54 21.49 1.54 -14.90
C GLU A 54 20.22 0.91 -14.30
N SER A 55 20.36 -0.18 -13.52
CA SER A 55 19.20 -0.81 -12.88
C SER A 55 18.58 0.11 -11.81
N GLU A 56 19.40 0.84 -11.06
CA GLU A 56 18.96 1.85 -10.11
C GLU A 56 18.22 3.00 -10.80
N GLN A 57 18.77 3.52 -11.91
CA GLN A 57 18.13 4.58 -12.70
C GLN A 57 16.78 4.14 -13.30
N ILE A 58 16.67 2.89 -13.76
CA ILE A 58 15.39 2.36 -14.24
C ILE A 58 14.35 2.42 -13.12
N ILE A 59 14.69 1.95 -11.92
CA ILE A 59 13.76 1.94 -10.79
C ILE A 59 13.43 3.37 -10.32
N GLN A 60 14.42 4.26 -10.23
CA GLN A 60 14.24 5.68 -9.87
C GLN A 60 13.24 6.38 -10.80
N ASN A 61 13.27 6.06 -12.09
CA ASN A 61 12.38 6.63 -13.11
C ASN A 61 11.02 5.91 -13.21
N THR A 62 10.72 4.96 -12.33
CA THR A 62 9.46 4.21 -12.33
C THR A 62 8.61 4.49 -11.09
N ASP A 63 7.29 4.56 -11.30
CA ASP A 63 6.34 4.62 -10.19
C ASP A 63 6.16 3.23 -9.57
N ILE A 64 6.55 3.10 -8.31
CA ILE A 64 6.41 1.88 -7.52
C ILE A 64 5.04 1.88 -6.83
N LEU A 65 4.19 0.94 -7.21
CA LEU A 65 2.82 0.81 -6.72
C LEU A 65 2.75 -0.30 -5.66
N ALA A 66 2.37 0.03 -4.42
CA ALA A 66 2.25 -0.98 -3.35
C ALA A 66 0.94 -0.89 -2.56
N ASP A 67 0.62 -1.95 -1.83
CA ASP A 67 -0.51 -1.98 -0.91
C ASP A 67 -0.23 -1.15 0.35
N ASN A 68 -1.30 -0.70 1.01
CA ASN A 68 -1.21 -0.02 2.31
C ASN A 68 -0.50 -0.89 3.39
N GLY A 69 -0.40 -2.21 3.18
CA GLY A 69 0.38 -3.10 4.06
C GLY A 69 1.87 -2.75 4.13
N TYR A 70 2.43 -2.18 3.06
CA TYR A 70 3.83 -1.76 2.95
C TYR A 70 4.08 -0.35 3.52
N SER A 71 3.03 0.38 3.89
CA SER A 71 3.13 1.75 4.40
C SER A 71 3.59 1.76 5.86
N THR A 72 4.90 1.93 6.10
CA THR A 72 5.45 2.27 7.42
C THR A 72 6.03 3.67 7.45
N ASN A 73 6.03 4.29 8.64
CA ASN A 73 6.62 5.62 8.83
C ASN A 73 8.11 5.61 8.47
N GLN A 74 8.82 4.56 8.87
CA GLN A 74 10.23 4.34 8.55
C GLN A 74 10.46 4.36 7.04
N THR A 75 9.74 3.50 6.32
CA THR A 75 9.94 3.32 4.88
C THR A 75 9.60 4.58 4.11
N ILE A 76 8.48 5.23 4.45
CA ILE A 76 8.08 6.50 3.81
C ILE A 76 9.12 7.59 4.09
N HIS A 77 9.59 7.71 5.33
CA HIS A 77 10.61 8.69 5.70
C HIS A 77 11.90 8.48 4.92
N ASN A 78 12.44 7.26 4.93
CA ASN A 78 13.69 6.94 4.22
C ASN A 78 13.58 7.22 2.71
N ILE A 79 12.44 6.89 2.09
CA ILE A 79 12.25 7.09 0.65
C ILE A 79 12.23 8.58 0.27
N TYR A 80 11.57 9.41 1.10
CA TYR A 80 11.49 10.84 0.86
C TYR A 80 12.79 11.58 1.21
N ASP A 81 13.46 11.18 2.29
CA ASP A 81 14.75 11.74 2.68
C ASP A 81 15.86 11.44 1.68
N GLU A 82 15.94 10.18 1.23
CA GLU A 82 16.95 9.77 0.25
C GLU A 82 16.59 10.21 -1.17
N GLY A 83 15.32 10.55 -1.42
CA GLY A 83 14.82 10.97 -2.73
C GLY A 83 14.93 9.91 -3.83
N LYS A 84 15.19 8.65 -3.46
CA LYS A 84 15.55 7.58 -4.40
C LYS A 84 14.37 6.98 -5.16
N TYR A 85 13.16 6.97 -4.61
CA TYR A 85 12.08 6.18 -5.20
C TYR A 85 10.77 6.95 -5.34
N SER A 86 10.18 6.90 -6.53
CA SER A 86 8.83 7.39 -6.76
C SER A 86 7.81 6.35 -6.31
N ILE A 87 7.31 6.45 -5.07
CA ILE A 87 6.28 5.51 -4.56
C ILE A 87 4.86 6.08 -4.67
N LEU A 88 3.89 5.17 -4.78
CA LEU A 88 2.45 5.43 -4.67
C LEU A 88 1.82 4.34 -3.77
N ILE A 89 1.53 4.72 -2.53
CA ILE A 89 0.96 3.83 -1.51
C ILE A 89 -0.19 4.58 -0.81
N PRO A 90 -1.42 4.05 -0.79
CA PRO A 90 -2.53 4.67 -0.07
C PRO A 90 -2.31 4.56 1.43
N ASN A 91 -2.71 5.59 2.16
CA ASN A 91 -2.83 5.48 3.61
C ASN A 91 -4.06 4.64 4.02
N LYS A 92 -4.18 4.31 5.31
CA LYS A 92 -5.31 3.50 5.83
C LYS A 92 -6.69 4.10 5.53
N GLN A 93 -6.84 5.42 5.59
CA GLN A 93 -8.12 6.09 5.33
C GLN A 93 -8.48 6.04 3.85
N GLN A 94 -7.56 6.43 2.97
CA GLN A 94 -7.70 6.38 1.52
C GLN A 94 -7.98 4.96 1.01
N ALA A 95 -7.27 3.96 1.54
CA ALA A 95 -7.51 2.55 1.20
C ALA A 95 -8.92 2.07 1.62
N THR A 96 -9.42 2.57 2.75
CA THR A 96 -10.76 2.23 3.25
C THR A 96 -11.84 2.87 2.38
N GLN A 97 -11.69 4.16 2.06
CA GLN A 97 -12.60 4.89 1.16
C GLN A 97 -12.72 4.21 -0.20
N GLN A 98 -11.59 3.77 -0.80
CA GLN A 98 -11.61 3.04 -2.06
C GLN A 98 -12.38 1.73 -1.98
N LYS A 99 -12.18 0.96 -0.90
CA LYS A 99 -12.94 -0.29 -0.67
C LYS A 99 -14.44 -0.01 -0.50
N ASP A 100 -14.80 1.06 0.21
CA ASP A 100 -16.20 1.43 0.41
C ASP A 100 -16.88 1.89 -0.88
N CYS A 101 -16.16 2.52 -1.81
CA CYS A 101 -16.65 2.83 -3.15
C CYS A 101 -17.00 1.57 -3.98
N LEU A 102 -16.35 0.43 -3.70
CA LEU A 102 -16.54 -0.83 -4.41
C LEU A 102 -17.61 -1.74 -3.76
N LYS A 103 -18.06 -1.43 -2.54
CA LYS A 103 -19.09 -2.21 -1.84
C LYS A 103 -20.49 -1.89 -2.39
N ARG A 104 -21.34 -2.93 -2.50
CA ARG A 104 -22.78 -2.76 -2.73
C ARG A 104 -23.39 -1.92 -1.60
N LYS A 105 -24.45 -1.13 -1.87
CA LYS A 105 -25.11 -0.29 -0.84
C LYS A 105 -25.46 -1.05 0.44
N SER A 106 -25.86 -2.32 0.34
CA SER A 106 -26.16 -3.19 1.49
C SER A 106 -24.94 -3.62 2.32
N GLN A 107 -23.74 -3.55 1.75
CA GLN A 107 -22.46 -3.89 2.41
C GLN A 107 -21.71 -2.66 2.93
N LYS A 108 -22.13 -1.45 2.56
CA LYS A 108 -21.66 -0.23 3.21
C LYS A 108 -22.15 -0.27 4.64
N GLN A 109 -21.28 -0.65 5.56
CA GLN A 109 -21.53 -0.41 6.97
C GLN A 109 -21.73 1.10 7.11
N ASN A 110 -22.92 1.52 7.52
CA ASN A 110 -23.15 2.85 8.06
C ASN A 110 -22.33 2.93 9.36
N ASN A 111 -21.02 3.12 9.23
CA ASN A 111 -20.13 3.44 10.34
C ASN A 111 -20.26 4.94 10.68
N ASN A 112 -21.49 5.47 10.67
CA ASN A 112 -21.81 6.61 11.52
C ASN A 112 -21.81 6.07 12.94
N LYS A 113 -20.61 5.81 13.48
CA LYS A 113 -20.45 5.57 14.89
C LYS A 113 -20.64 6.93 15.55
N ASP A 114 -21.87 7.20 15.96
CA ASP A 114 -22.21 8.28 16.87
C ASP A 114 -21.18 8.27 18.01
N GLY A 115 -20.38 9.34 18.11
CA GLY A 115 -19.29 9.37 19.08
C GLY A 115 -18.28 10.48 18.88
N PHE A 116 -17.41 10.65 19.88
CA PHE A 116 -16.40 11.71 19.92
C PHE A 116 -15.01 11.14 19.59
N SER A 117 -14.92 10.29 18.57
CA SER A 117 -13.63 9.80 18.07
C SER A 117 -12.97 10.86 17.19
N LYS A 118 -11.65 10.76 16.98
CA LYS A 118 -10.90 11.71 16.12
C LYS A 118 -11.49 11.84 14.71
N HIS A 119 -12.08 10.76 14.17
CA HIS A 119 -12.70 10.76 12.84
C HIS A 119 -13.97 11.61 12.73
N ASN A 120 -14.64 11.88 13.85
CA ASN A 120 -15.85 12.70 13.91
C ASN A 120 -15.55 14.15 14.31
N MET A 121 -14.27 14.54 14.31
CA MET A 121 -13.82 15.87 14.66
C MET A 121 -13.29 16.55 13.40
N ILE A 122 -13.55 17.85 13.29
CA ILE A 122 -13.11 18.65 12.15
C ILE A 122 -11.68 19.11 12.47
N LYS A 123 -10.73 18.83 11.59
CA LYS A 123 -9.37 19.35 11.69
C LYS A 123 -9.33 20.70 10.99
N ASP A 124 -8.97 21.75 11.73
CA ASP A 124 -8.69 23.07 11.18
C ASP A 124 -7.17 23.20 11.02
N GLU A 125 -6.72 23.20 9.77
CA GLU A 125 -5.30 23.25 9.42
C GLU A 125 -4.72 24.66 9.51
N GLU A 126 -5.53 25.70 9.36
CA GLU A 126 -5.08 27.10 9.44
C GLU A 126 -4.78 27.49 10.89
N ASN A 127 -5.66 27.09 11.81
CA ASN A 127 -5.52 27.41 13.24
C ASN A 127 -4.84 26.30 14.06
N TYR A 128 -4.36 25.24 13.40
CA TYR A 128 -3.73 24.07 14.03
C TYR A 128 -4.57 23.55 15.21
N CYS A 129 -5.86 23.26 14.98
CA CYS A 129 -6.73 22.80 16.06
C CYS A 129 -7.73 21.75 15.57
N TYR A 130 -8.34 21.06 16.53
CA TYR A 130 -9.49 20.17 16.26
C TYR A 130 -10.76 20.78 16.84
N ILE A 131 -11.85 20.73 16.08
CA ILE A 131 -13.17 21.18 16.50
C ILE A 131 -14.02 19.93 16.75
N CYS A 132 -14.54 19.82 17.97
CA CYS A 132 -15.41 18.70 18.34
C CYS A 132 -16.85 18.91 17.85
N PRO A 133 -17.71 17.86 17.85
CA PRO A 133 -19.12 17.97 17.48
C PRO A 133 -19.94 19.00 18.27
N GLU A 134 -19.47 19.37 19.47
CA GLU A 134 -20.08 20.41 20.34
C GLU A 134 -19.46 21.80 20.09
N ASN A 135 -18.78 21.97 18.95
CA ASN A 135 -18.09 23.20 18.53
C ASN A 135 -17.04 23.73 19.51
N LYS A 136 -16.46 22.86 20.34
CA LYS A 136 -15.35 23.22 21.23
C LYS A 136 -14.01 23.00 20.52
N VAL A 137 -13.13 23.98 20.67
CA VAL A 137 -11.79 23.98 20.08
C VAL A 137 -10.82 23.22 20.98
N LEU A 138 -10.04 22.34 20.37
CA LEU A 138 -8.93 21.60 20.97
C LEU A 138 -7.64 22.12 20.32
N PRO A 139 -6.97 23.13 20.91
CA PRO A 139 -5.70 23.65 20.39
C PRO A 139 -4.55 22.67 20.64
N VAL A 140 -3.45 22.83 19.89
CA VAL A 140 -2.19 22.14 20.17
C VAL A 140 -1.70 22.54 21.56
N GLN A 141 -1.32 21.54 22.35
CA GLN A 141 -0.69 21.74 23.65
C GLN A 141 0.78 21.34 23.63
N GLN A 142 1.10 20.21 23.00
CA GLN A 142 2.45 19.64 23.03
C GLN A 142 2.80 19.02 21.69
N VAL A 143 4.05 19.19 21.28
CA VAL A 143 4.65 18.54 20.12
C VAL A 143 5.88 17.78 20.61
N TYR A 144 5.90 16.49 20.34
CA TYR A 144 7.05 15.63 20.62
C TYR A 144 7.67 15.23 19.29
N PRO A 145 8.86 15.77 18.95
CA PRO A 145 9.54 15.40 17.73
C PRO A 145 9.93 13.92 17.80
N GLY A 146 9.58 13.17 16.77
CA GLY A 146 9.92 11.76 16.65
C GLY A 146 10.94 11.53 15.55
N LYS A 147 11.58 10.36 15.54
CA LYS A 147 12.56 10.03 14.50
C LYS A 147 11.96 9.99 13.08
N TYR A 148 10.69 9.60 12.95
CA TYR A 148 10.01 9.45 11.65
C TYR A 148 8.69 10.20 11.54
N ASN A 149 8.15 10.65 12.67
CA ASN A 149 6.88 11.35 12.76
C ASN A 149 6.74 12.05 14.09
N ASP A 150 6.22 13.26 14.06
CA ASP A 150 6.01 14.07 15.24
C ASP A 150 4.68 13.71 15.87
N ARG A 151 4.68 13.55 17.18
CA ARG A 151 3.48 13.30 17.96
C ARG A 151 2.94 14.62 18.47
N ILE A 152 1.77 15.02 17.99
CA ILE A 152 1.09 16.25 18.39
C ILE A 152 -0.06 15.90 19.33
N ILE A 153 -0.15 16.58 20.47
CA ILE A 153 -1.23 16.42 21.44
C ILE A 153 -2.12 17.66 21.42
N TYR A 154 -3.41 17.44 21.20
CA TYR A 154 -4.46 18.45 21.28
C TYR A 154 -5.32 18.16 22.50
N TYR A 155 -5.68 19.19 23.25
CA TYR A 155 -6.42 18.98 24.48
C TYR A 155 -7.25 20.19 24.89
N THR A 156 -8.41 19.92 25.51
CA THR A 156 -9.28 20.93 26.10
C THR A 156 -9.85 20.47 27.45
N HIS A 157 -9.94 21.40 28.41
CA HIS A 157 -10.59 21.21 29.70
C HIS A 157 -12.06 21.66 29.71
N GLU A 158 -12.56 22.25 28.62
CA GLU A 158 -13.93 22.78 28.55
C GLU A 158 -15.02 21.70 28.56
N CYS A 159 -14.65 20.42 28.63
CA CYS A 159 -15.57 19.29 28.71
C CYS A 159 -16.30 19.17 30.06
N SER A 160 -15.90 19.93 31.09
CA SER A 160 -16.45 19.80 32.45
C SER A 160 -17.97 20.02 32.53
N LYS A 161 -18.51 20.97 31.74
CA LYS A 161 -19.93 21.33 31.65
C LYS A 161 -20.59 20.91 30.33
N CYS A 162 -19.96 20.00 29.58
CA CYS A 162 -20.43 19.61 28.25
C CYS A 162 -21.66 18.68 28.33
N PRO A 163 -22.74 18.91 27.55
CA PRO A 163 -23.92 18.02 27.52
C PRO A 163 -23.55 16.58 27.17
N SER A 164 -22.59 16.41 26.28
CA SER A 164 -22.14 15.11 25.78
C SER A 164 -20.99 14.47 26.58
N LYS A 165 -20.72 14.96 27.80
CA LYS A 165 -19.59 14.48 28.64
C LYS A 165 -19.60 12.97 28.86
N ASN A 166 -20.76 12.40 29.18
CA ASN A 166 -20.91 10.97 29.51
C ASN A 166 -20.70 10.04 28.31
N ILE A 167 -20.81 10.56 27.09
CA ILE A 167 -20.63 9.81 25.84
C ILE A 167 -19.22 10.06 25.27
N CYS A 168 -18.66 11.25 25.50
CA CYS A 168 -17.36 11.67 24.97
C CYS A 168 -16.16 11.18 25.79
N LEU A 169 -16.30 11.16 27.13
CA LEU A 169 -15.23 10.89 28.09
C LEU A 169 -15.51 9.64 28.92
N THR A 170 -14.44 8.98 29.35
CA THR A 170 -14.53 7.95 30.39
C THR A 170 -14.48 8.61 31.78
N ASN A 171 -14.99 7.94 32.82
CA ASN A 171 -15.08 8.47 34.19
C ASN A 171 -13.74 8.95 34.79
N LYS A 172 -12.60 8.55 34.22
CA LYS A 172 -11.25 8.93 34.67
C LYS A 172 -10.72 10.21 33.99
N MET A 173 -11.40 10.72 32.95
CA MET A 173 -10.91 11.83 32.15
C MET A 173 -11.63 13.13 32.50
N THR A 174 -10.86 14.20 32.68
CA THR A 174 -11.36 15.56 32.97
C THR A 174 -11.51 16.43 31.72
N GLY A 175 -10.90 16.01 30.60
CA GLY A 175 -10.94 16.71 29.33
C GLY A 175 -10.67 15.77 28.15
N LYS A 176 -10.92 16.25 26.93
CA LYS A 176 -10.73 15.46 25.72
C LYS A 176 -9.32 15.65 25.19
N VAL A 177 -8.56 14.55 25.14
CA VAL A 177 -7.22 14.50 24.55
C VAL A 177 -7.29 13.82 23.17
N LEU A 178 -6.65 14.42 22.17
CA LEU A 178 -6.37 13.79 20.89
C LEU A 178 -4.86 13.71 20.68
N THR A 179 -4.43 12.64 20.04
CA THR A 179 -3.06 12.49 19.56
C THR A 179 -3.08 12.40 18.05
N ASP A 180 -2.23 13.20 17.42
CA ASP A 180 -1.94 13.15 15.99
C ASP A 180 -0.48 12.79 15.75
N TYR A 181 -0.23 12.30 14.54
CA TYR A 181 1.08 11.91 14.07
C TYR A 181 1.27 12.47 12.67
N THR A 182 2.04 13.54 12.55
CA THR A 182 2.38 14.15 11.25
C THR A 182 3.80 13.78 10.84
N SER A 183 4.00 13.65 9.54
CA SER A 183 5.32 13.78 8.93
C SER A 183 5.15 14.35 7.53
N GLN A 184 6.05 15.25 7.14
CA GLN A 184 6.04 15.87 5.81
C GLN A 184 5.99 14.80 4.70
N ALA A 185 6.80 13.75 4.84
CA ALA A 185 6.84 12.64 3.88
C ALA A 185 5.48 11.93 3.70
N LYS A 186 4.70 11.74 4.77
CA LYS A 186 3.36 11.14 4.68
C LYS A 186 2.35 12.07 4.03
N GLU A 187 2.40 13.35 4.35
CA GLU A 187 1.49 14.35 3.77
C GLU A 187 1.74 14.49 2.27
N LEU A 188 3.01 14.56 1.85
CA LEU A 188 3.39 14.55 0.44
C LEU A 188 2.96 13.27 -0.29
N LEU A 189 3.10 12.10 0.34
CA LEU A 189 2.66 10.83 -0.25
C LEU A 189 1.13 10.78 -0.40
N ALA A 190 0.40 11.21 0.64
CA ALA A 190 -1.06 11.27 0.61
C ALA A 190 -1.55 12.21 -0.49
N TYR A 191 -0.94 13.40 -0.60
CA TYR A 191 -1.22 14.37 -1.67
C TYR A 191 -0.93 13.78 -3.05
N LYS A 192 0.26 13.21 -3.26
CA LYS A 192 0.67 12.58 -4.53
C LYS A 192 -0.32 11.50 -4.95
N PHE A 193 -0.79 10.69 -4.01
CA PHE A 193 -1.78 9.64 -4.25
C PHE A 193 -3.15 10.21 -4.67
N GLU A 194 -3.58 11.31 -4.07
CA GLU A 194 -4.87 11.95 -4.35
C GLU A 194 -4.93 12.66 -5.69
N THR A 195 -3.77 13.04 -6.26
CA THR A 195 -3.72 13.64 -7.59
C THR A 195 -4.40 12.75 -8.66
N PRO A 196 -5.02 13.35 -9.71
CA PRO A 196 -5.62 12.56 -10.79
C PRO A 196 -4.62 11.61 -11.47
N HIS A 197 -3.34 12.02 -11.56
CA HIS A 197 -2.27 11.18 -12.08
C HIS A 197 -1.99 9.99 -11.16
N GLY A 198 -1.79 10.22 -9.86
CA GLY A 198 -1.52 9.18 -8.87
C GLY A 198 -2.64 8.14 -8.80
N GLN A 199 -3.90 8.58 -8.76
CA GLN A 199 -5.05 7.67 -8.79
C GLN A 199 -5.11 6.85 -10.08
N LYS A 200 -4.82 7.47 -11.24
CA LYS A 200 -4.82 6.78 -12.54
C LYS A 200 -3.72 5.73 -12.62
N GLN A 201 -2.51 6.02 -12.13
CA GLN A 201 -1.42 5.05 -12.09
C GLN A 201 -1.76 3.90 -11.13
N TYR A 202 -2.24 4.23 -9.92
CA TYR A 202 -2.54 3.23 -8.90
C TYR A 202 -3.63 2.24 -9.32
N LYS A 203 -4.64 2.69 -10.09
CA LYS A 203 -5.69 1.82 -10.67
C LYS A 203 -5.11 0.69 -11.53
N LYS A 204 -3.91 0.83 -12.09
CA LYS A 204 -3.27 -0.22 -12.89
C LYS A 204 -2.73 -1.38 -12.04
N ARG A 205 -2.50 -1.19 -10.74
CA ARG A 205 -1.94 -2.23 -9.86
C ARG A 205 -2.85 -3.45 -9.73
N MET A 206 -4.14 -3.22 -9.50
CA MET A 206 -5.13 -4.28 -9.25
C MET A 206 -5.20 -5.32 -10.38
N PRO A 207 -5.40 -4.95 -11.67
CA PRO A 207 -5.47 -5.93 -12.76
C PRO A 207 -4.14 -6.61 -13.10
N MET A 208 -3.00 -6.10 -12.61
CA MET A 208 -1.68 -6.67 -12.94
C MET A 208 -1.21 -7.68 -11.89
N VAL A 209 -1.31 -7.33 -10.60
CA VAL A 209 -0.80 -8.16 -9.49
C VAL A 209 -1.80 -9.23 -9.08
N GLU A 210 -3.08 -8.88 -8.89
CA GLU A 210 -4.08 -9.80 -8.33
C GLU A 210 -4.28 -11.08 -9.14
N PRO A 211 -4.26 -11.07 -10.49
CA PRO A 211 -4.38 -12.29 -11.26
C PRO A 211 -3.28 -13.31 -10.99
N ARG A 212 -2.09 -12.90 -10.53
CA ARG A 212 -0.98 -13.82 -10.22
C ARG A 212 -1.25 -14.63 -8.97
N PHE A 213 -1.72 -13.96 -7.93
CA PHE A 213 -2.20 -14.64 -6.72
C PHE A 213 -3.45 -15.48 -7.00
N ALA A 214 -4.36 -15.00 -7.84
CA ALA A 214 -5.55 -15.75 -8.22
C ALA A 214 -5.18 -17.01 -9.02
N TYR A 215 -4.26 -16.91 -9.96
CA TYR A 215 -3.76 -18.04 -10.75
C TYR A 215 -3.15 -19.13 -9.85
N ASN A 216 -2.31 -18.73 -8.88
CA ASN A 216 -1.79 -19.65 -7.86
C ASN A 216 -2.93 -20.39 -7.13
N LYS A 217 -3.92 -19.65 -6.63
CA LYS A 217 -5.00 -20.21 -5.79
C LYS A 217 -6.00 -21.08 -6.56
N TYR A 218 -6.32 -20.72 -7.80
CA TYR A 218 -7.43 -21.32 -8.55
C TYR A 218 -6.96 -22.23 -9.68
N ALA A 219 -5.97 -21.81 -10.47
CA ALA A 219 -5.46 -22.62 -11.59
C ALA A 219 -4.49 -23.69 -11.10
N LEU A 220 -3.49 -23.30 -10.30
CA LEU A 220 -2.50 -24.24 -9.74
C LEU A 220 -3.01 -24.96 -8.49
N LYS A 221 -4.17 -24.57 -7.96
CA LYS A 221 -4.73 -25.03 -6.67
C LYS A 221 -3.73 -24.93 -5.51
N TYR A 222 -2.75 -24.04 -5.64
CA TYR A 222 -1.69 -23.85 -4.69
C TYR A 222 -2.13 -22.85 -3.63
N ARG A 223 -2.53 -23.37 -2.46
CA ARG A 223 -3.08 -22.57 -1.36
C ARG A 223 -2.15 -22.49 -0.15
N GLN A 224 -1.14 -23.35 -0.09
CA GLN A 224 -0.19 -23.43 1.01
C GLN A 224 1.12 -24.05 0.53
N TYR A 225 2.21 -23.71 1.22
CA TYR A 225 3.50 -24.37 1.04
C TYR A 225 3.45 -25.76 1.69
N HIS A 226 3.81 -26.78 0.90
CA HIS A 226 3.89 -28.17 1.36
C HIS A 226 5.32 -28.62 1.69
N ILE A 227 6.27 -27.69 1.58
CA ILE A 227 7.69 -27.93 1.82
C ILE A 227 8.15 -27.25 3.10
N LEU A 228 9.11 -27.89 3.76
CA LEU A 228 9.72 -27.41 4.98
C LEU A 228 10.96 -26.59 4.66
N GLY A 229 11.15 -25.51 5.41
CA GLY A 229 12.28 -24.59 5.26
C GLY A 229 11.99 -23.42 4.32
N LEU A 230 12.46 -22.23 4.73
CA LEU A 230 12.25 -20.98 4.01
C LEU A 230 12.91 -20.99 2.63
N GLU A 231 14.12 -21.52 2.52
CA GLU A 231 14.85 -21.60 1.24
C GLU A 231 14.14 -22.48 0.23
N ASN A 232 13.59 -23.62 0.68
CA ASN A 232 12.77 -24.47 -0.17
C ASN A 232 11.50 -23.74 -0.61
N ALA A 233 10.82 -23.03 0.30
CA ALA A 233 9.65 -22.20 0.00
C ALA A 233 9.96 -21.15 -1.07
N LYS A 234 11.07 -20.42 -0.93
CA LYS A 234 11.53 -19.45 -1.93
C LYS A 234 11.81 -20.10 -3.28
N MET A 235 12.51 -21.24 -3.31
CA MET A 235 12.78 -21.97 -4.54
C MET A 235 11.48 -22.38 -5.25
N GLN A 236 10.51 -22.95 -4.51
CA GLN A 236 9.22 -23.32 -5.08
C GLN A 236 8.48 -22.12 -5.66
N GLN A 237 8.49 -21.00 -4.94
CA GLN A 237 7.86 -19.77 -5.39
C GLN A 237 8.50 -19.23 -6.68
N THR A 238 9.83 -19.29 -6.79
CA THR A 238 10.56 -18.94 -8.02
C THR A 238 10.15 -19.84 -9.18
N LEU A 239 10.08 -21.17 -8.98
CA LEU A 239 9.65 -22.10 -10.03
C LEU A 239 8.22 -21.81 -10.50
N MET A 240 7.31 -21.52 -9.57
CA MET A 240 5.93 -21.15 -9.89
C MET A 240 5.86 -19.86 -10.70
N ALA A 241 6.61 -18.83 -10.30
CA ALA A 241 6.68 -17.56 -11.01
C ALA A 241 7.22 -17.74 -12.44
N THR A 242 8.28 -18.53 -12.61
CA THR A 242 8.85 -18.86 -13.92
C THR A 242 7.83 -19.55 -14.82
N ALA A 243 7.12 -20.57 -14.31
CA ALA A 243 6.07 -21.26 -15.07
C ALA A 243 4.95 -20.30 -15.49
N GLN A 244 4.52 -19.40 -14.60
CA GLN A 244 3.52 -18.37 -14.94
C GLN A 244 4.01 -17.41 -16.02
N ASN A 245 5.28 -17.00 -15.96
CA ASN A 245 5.88 -16.13 -16.96
C ASN A 245 5.95 -16.81 -18.33
N ILE A 246 6.37 -18.08 -18.41
CA ILE A 246 6.40 -18.85 -19.66
C ILE A 246 5.01 -18.89 -20.31
N VAL A 247 3.98 -19.28 -19.53
CA VAL A 247 2.60 -19.31 -20.03
C VAL A 247 2.14 -17.93 -20.48
N LYS A 248 2.54 -16.87 -19.78
CA LYS A 248 2.16 -15.50 -20.14
C LYS A 248 2.83 -15.04 -21.43
N ILE A 249 4.13 -15.28 -21.58
CA ILE A 249 4.92 -14.93 -22.77
C ILE A 249 4.33 -15.65 -23.99
N HIS A 250 4.09 -16.96 -23.90
CA HIS A 250 3.48 -17.73 -24.98
C HIS A 250 2.11 -17.15 -25.41
N ASN A 251 1.27 -16.77 -24.45
CA ASN A 251 -0.03 -16.14 -24.75
C ASN A 251 0.10 -14.73 -25.37
N LEU A 252 1.18 -14.00 -25.07
CA LEU A 252 1.46 -12.71 -25.71
C LEU A 252 1.90 -12.92 -27.16
N GLU A 253 2.81 -13.87 -27.40
CA GLU A 253 3.27 -14.25 -28.75
C GLU A 253 2.12 -14.71 -29.64
N LEU A 254 1.24 -15.59 -29.15
CA LEU A 254 0.06 -16.03 -29.90
C LEU A 254 -0.86 -14.87 -30.28
N LYS A 255 -1.02 -13.88 -29.39
CA LYS A 255 -1.81 -12.68 -29.68
C LYS A 255 -1.16 -11.82 -30.76
N GLU A 256 0.15 -11.66 -30.73
CA GLU A 256 0.88 -10.94 -31.78
C GLU A 256 0.77 -11.66 -33.13
N GLN A 257 0.95 -12.97 -33.17
CA GLN A 257 0.76 -13.78 -34.37
C GLN A 257 -0.67 -13.70 -34.92
N SER A 258 -1.68 -13.70 -34.04
CA SER A 258 -3.08 -13.58 -34.46
C SER A 258 -3.42 -12.22 -35.09
N LYS A 259 -2.75 -11.14 -34.66
CA LYS A 259 -2.88 -9.80 -35.27
C LYS A 259 -2.19 -9.72 -36.63
N ASN A 260 -1.15 -10.53 -36.84
CA ASN A 260 -0.36 -10.59 -38.06
C ASN A 260 -0.85 -11.69 -39.03
N LYS A 261 -2.08 -12.21 -38.88
CA LYS A 261 -2.62 -13.16 -39.86
C LYS A 261 -2.73 -12.50 -41.23
N ILE A 262 -1.84 -12.91 -42.13
CA ILE A 262 -1.90 -12.65 -43.56
C ILE A 262 -3.17 -13.33 -44.08
N LEU A 263 -4.07 -12.54 -44.69
CA LEU A 263 -5.14 -13.07 -45.52
C LEU A 263 -4.49 -13.78 -46.71
N ILE A 264 -4.59 -15.10 -46.75
CA ILE A 264 -4.27 -15.86 -47.95
C ILE A 264 -5.57 -15.95 -48.75
N ASP A 265 -5.68 -15.12 -49.78
CA ASP A 265 -6.73 -15.24 -50.78
C ASP A 265 -6.30 -16.32 -51.78
N LEU A 266 -7.10 -17.37 -51.89
CA LEU A 266 -6.91 -18.43 -52.89
C LEU A 266 -7.97 -18.23 -53.96
N THR A 267 -7.66 -17.39 -54.94
CA THR A 267 -8.39 -17.26 -56.21
C THR A 267 -7.67 -18.01 -57.32
#